data_AF-A0A4Y2GSB5-F1
#
_entry.id   AF-A0A4Y2GSB5-F1
#
_cell.length_a   1.000
_cell.length_b   1.000
_cell.length_c   1.000
_cell.angle_alpha   90.00
_cell.angle_beta   90.00
_cell.angle_gamma   90.00
#
_symmetry.space_group_name_H-M   'P 1'
#
loop_
_entity.id
_entity.type
_entity.pdbx_description
1 polymer ?
#
loop_
_entity_poly.entity_id
_entity_poly.type
_entity_poly.pdbx_seq_one_letter_code
_entity_poly.pdbx_strand_id
1 'polypeptide(L)'
;MFFIFELSPFPLSLFNEEGMRKGTKSSLFSAFSPNKIDAVQGKNNFLVVDGGHLLHKFVWQRNMNFEDIGKSYLTYLQTHYGSNVAVVFDGYPSDVNENSAKSAERIRRANLHSSHEIIFNEVTCPETSQEQFLANERNKVRFIDLLKKFLQKANVTVKQAVEDADLLIVETAVSVKSQYDNIFVVGEGIDLSVLLTGLAPMKENLYFRKCGKERTPDVLYSTTSFKYKFSRMILFIHAFSGCDTSSALFGHGKKNFAF
;
A
#
# COMPACT_ATOMS: atom_id res chain seq x y z
N MET A 1 -8.64 32.46 9.60
CA MET A 1 -8.89 32.63 11.05
C MET A 1 -9.40 31.28 11.55
N PHE A 2 -8.47 30.35 11.85
CA PHE A 2 -8.73 28.88 11.84
C PHE A 2 -9.05 28.27 13.21
N PHE A 3 -8.87 29.01 14.30
CA PHE A 3 -8.93 28.51 15.69
C PHE A 3 -9.83 29.36 16.60
N ILE A 4 -10.93 29.91 16.09
CA ILE A 4 -11.71 30.94 16.82
C ILE A 4 -12.62 30.36 17.91
N PHE A 5 -13.00 29.09 17.81
CA PHE A 5 -13.98 28.51 18.74
C PHE A 5 -13.50 27.15 19.24
N GLU A 6 -12.59 27.18 20.21
CA GLU A 6 -12.08 25.99 20.87
C GLU A 6 -12.35 26.08 22.38
N LEU A 7 -13.64 26.07 22.73
CA LEU A 7 -14.12 25.85 24.11
C LEU A 7 -14.42 24.37 24.40
N SER A 8 -14.09 23.50 23.45
CA SER A 8 -14.22 22.04 23.53
C SER A 8 -12.93 21.45 24.11
N PRO A 9 -13.00 20.38 24.94
CA PRO A 9 -11.80 19.72 25.47
C PRO A 9 -10.89 19.11 24.40
N PHE A 10 -11.37 19.02 23.15
CA PHE A 10 -10.60 18.61 21.98
C PHE A 10 -10.85 19.55 20.78
N PRO A 11 -9.86 19.79 19.92
CA PRO A 11 -9.97 20.71 18.81
C PRO A 11 -10.92 20.17 17.73
N LEU A 12 -12.18 20.65 17.69
CA LEU A 12 -13.21 20.18 16.73
C LEU A 12 -12.84 20.44 15.26
N SER A 13 -11.85 21.31 15.04
CA SER A 13 -11.19 21.55 13.75
C SER A 13 -10.43 20.30 13.25
N LEU A 14 -9.98 19.44 14.15
CA LEU A 14 -9.18 18.23 13.89
C LEU A 14 -9.89 16.94 14.34
N PHE A 15 -10.86 17.01 15.24
CA PHE A 15 -11.53 15.82 15.77
C PHE A 15 -13.04 15.84 15.54
N ASN A 16 -13.62 14.66 15.39
CA ASN A 16 -15.06 14.39 15.44
C ASN A 16 -15.36 13.34 16.53
N GLU A 17 -16.61 12.92 16.67
CA GLU A 17 -17.03 11.92 17.66
C GLU A 17 -16.33 10.56 17.50
N GLU A 18 -15.76 10.28 16.31
CA GLU A 18 -15.04 9.04 15.98
C GLU A 18 -13.50 9.18 16.11
N GLY A 19 -12.99 10.33 16.54
CA GLY A 19 -11.56 10.61 16.67
C GLY A 19 -11.03 11.61 15.62
N MET A 20 -9.85 11.35 15.04
CA MET A 20 -9.27 12.26 14.03
C MET A 20 -10.17 12.35 12.80
N ARG A 21 -10.42 13.56 12.29
CA ARG A 21 -11.19 13.74 11.05
C ARG A 21 -10.45 13.11 9.87
N LYS A 22 -11.11 12.15 9.22
CA LYS A 22 -10.59 11.48 8.01
C LYS A 22 -11.16 12.13 6.75
N GLY A 23 -10.29 12.44 5.80
CA GLY A 23 -10.68 12.80 4.43
C GLY A 23 -10.71 11.58 3.51
N THR A 24 -11.32 11.70 2.33
CA THR A 24 -11.24 10.66 1.29
C THR A 24 -9.85 10.68 0.64
N LYS A 25 -8.92 9.86 1.13
CA LYS A 25 -7.51 9.88 0.67
C LYS A 25 -7.35 9.72 -0.84
N SER A 26 -8.11 8.81 -1.46
CA SER A 26 -8.06 8.55 -2.90
C SER A 26 -8.42 9.77 -3.75
N SER A 27 -9.08 10.79 -3.19
CA SER A 27 -9.44 12.01 -3.92
C SER A 27 -8.23 12.79 -4.45
N LEU A 28 -7.05 12.59 -3.86
CA LEU A 28 -5.81 13.23 -4.32
C LEU A 28 -5.34 12.67 -5.66
N PHE A 29 -5.77 11.47 -6.11
CA PHE A 29 -5.48 11.02 -7.47
C PHE A 29 -6.04 11.97 -8.55
N SER A 30 -7.06 12.78 -8.23
CA SER A 30 -7.55 13.81 -9.15
C SER A 30 -6.52 14.92 -9.44
N ALA A 31 -5.56 15.11 -8.53
CA ALA A 31 -4.43 16.02 -8.66
C ALA A 31 -3.27 15.45 -9.50
N PHE A 32 -3.35 14.19 -9.92
CA PHE A 32 -2.37 13.55 -10.80
C PHE A 32 -2.94 13.38 -12.21
N SER A 33 -2.11 13.57 -13.23
CA SER A 33 -2.43 13.31 -14.62
C SER A 33 -2.03 11.87 -14.97
N PRO A 34 -2.97 11.00 -15.39
CA PRO A 34 -2.61 9.64 -15.75
C PRO A 34 -1.69 9.60 -16.98
N ASN A 35 -0.67 8.75 -16.93
CA ASN A 35 0.20 8.44 -18.05
C ASN A 35 -0.42 7.33 -18.91
N LYS A 36 -0.22 7.41 -20.23
CA LYS A 36 -0.58 6.31 -21.14
C LYS A 36 0.42 5.18 -20.94
N ILE A 37 -0.07 3.98 -20.62
CA ILE A 37 0.79 2.78 -20.42
C ILE A 37 1.61 2.51 -21.68
N ASP A 38 1.00 2.64 -22.87
CA ASP A 38 1.64 2.39 -24.16
C ASP A 38 2.72 3.42 -24.54
N ALA A 39 2.80 4.53 -23.81
CA ALA A 39 3.83 5.56 -24.04
C ALA A 39 5.15 5.25 -23.32
N VAL A 40 5.17 4.25 -22.42
CA VAL A 40 6.38 3.86 -21.69
C VAL A 40 7.24 2.99 -22.59
N GLN A 41 8.41 3.50 -22.99
CA GLN A 41 9.38 2.78 -23.81
C GLN A 41 10.38 2.02 -22.92
N GLY A 42 10.84 0.85 -23.36
CA GLY A 42 11.82 0.04 -22.63
C GLY A 42 11.39 -1.42 -22.55
N LYS A 43 12.35 -2.33 -22.65
CA LYS A 43 12.10 -3.78 -22.62
C LYS A 43 12.50 -4.40 -21.29
N ASN A 44 13.46 -3.81 -20.58
CA ASN A 44 13.94 -4.29 -19.30
C ASN A 44 13.25 -3.56 -18.15
N ASN A 45 12.08 -4.04 -17.75
CA ASN A 45 11.27 -3.45 -16.69
C ASN A 45 11.46 -4.20 -15.37
N PHE A 46 11.30 -3.49 -14.24
CA PHE A 46 11.27 -4.07 -12.90
C PHE A 46 10.04 -3.61 -12.12
N LEU A 47 9.46 -4.49 -11.32
CA LEU A 47 8.26 -4.18 -10.54
C LEU A 47 8.51 -4.38 -9.05
N VAL A 48 8.11 -3.39 -8.26
CA VAL A 48 8.06 -3.49 -6.80
C VAL A 48 6.59 -3.52 -6.39
N VAL A 49 6.15 -4.67 -5.90
CA VAL A 49 4.74 -4.95 -5.57
C VAL A 49 4.54 -4.79 -4.08
N ASP A 50 3.53 -4.00 -3.71
CA ASP A 50 3.00 -3.95 -2.36
C ASP A 50 2.44 -5.33 -1.98
N GLY A 51 3.06 -5.95 -0.98
CA GLY A 51 2.67 -7.26 -0.47
C GLY A 51 1.30 -7.23 0.20
N GLY A 52 0.93 -6.12 0.85
CA GLY A 52 -0.41 -5.93 1.39
C GLY A 52 -1.47 -5.93 0.29
N HIS A 53 -1.22 -5.20 -0.81
CA HIS A 53 -2.06 -5.26 -2.01
C HIS A 53 -2.14 -6.68 -2.58
N LEU A 54 -0.99 -7.34 -2.75
CA LEU A 54 -0.90 -8.69 -3.31
C LEU A 54 -1.79 -9.66 -2.53
N LEU A 55 -1.71 -9.66 -1.19
CA LEU A 55 -2.48 -10.56 -0.32
C LEU A 55 -3.99 -10.52 -0.59
N HIS A 56 -4.54 -9.36 -0.95
CA HIS A 56 -5.96 -9.18 -1.23
C HIS A 56 -6.32 -9.26 -2.72
N LYS A 57 -5.33 -9.34 -3.62
CA LYS A 57 -5.56 -9.35 -5.06
C LYS A 57 -6.08 -10.69 -5.57
N PHE A 58 -5.62 -11.78 -5.00
CA PHE A 58 -6.02 -13.13 -5.37
C PHE A 58 -7.09 -13.65 -4.42
N VAL A 59 -8.19 -14.20 -4.95
CA VAL A 59 -9.27 -14.82 -4.18
C VAL A 59 -8.99 -16.32 -4.02
N TRP A 60 -8.87 -16.78 -2.79
CA TRP A 60 -8.60 -18.19 -2.49
C TRP A 60 -9.77 -19.07 -2.95
N GLN A 61 -9.47 -20.07 -3.78
CA GLN A 61 -10.49 -21.03 -4.23
C GLN A 61 -10.78 -22.07 -3.14
N ARG A 62 -11.98 -22.63 -3.16
CA ARG A 62 -12.36 -23.71 -2.23
C ARG A 62 -11.42 -24.91 -2.41
N ASN A 63 -11.08 -25.56 -1.29
CA ASN A 63 -10.24 -26.75 -1.23
C ASN A 63 -8.78 -26.57 -1.68
N MET A 64 -8.28 -25.34 -1.80
CA MET A 64 -6.84 -25.11 -1.92
C MET A 64 -6.17 -25.19 -0.55
N ASN A 65 -5.07 -25.94 -0.46
CA ASN A 65 -4.18 -25.85 0.69
C ASN A 65 -3.24 -24.63 0.58
N PHE A 66 -2.50 -24.31 1.65
CA PHE A 66 -1.59 -23.16 1.66
C PHE A 66 -0.45 -23.25 0.64
N GLU A 67 -0.01 -24.46 0.26
CA GLU A 67 0.96 -24.65 -0.82
C GLU A 67 0.39 -24.23 -2.18
N ASP A 68 -0.84 -24.66 -2.49
CA ASP A 68 -1.53 -24.34 -3.74
C ASP A 68 -1.92 -22.86 -3.80
N ILE A 69 -2.25 -22.26 -2.66
CA ILE A 69 -2.40 -20.81 -2.52
C ILE A 69 -1.06 -20.13 -2.84
N GLY A 70 0.06 -20.58 -2.28
CA GLY A 70 1.40 -20.07 -2.58
C GLY A 70 1.76 -20.15 -4.06
N LYS A 71 1.48 -21.29 -4.71
CA LYS A 71 1.62 -21.48 -6.17
C LYS A 71 0.78 -20.48 -6.96
N SER A 72 -0.43 -20.20 -6.50
CA SER A 72 -1.33 -19.24 -7.15
C SER A 72 -0.76 -17.81 -7.11
N TYR A 73 -0.21 -17.39 -5.97
CA TYR A 73 0.49 -16.10 -5.86
C TYR A 73 1.72 -16.03 -6.78
N LEU A 74 2.54 -17.09 -6.82
CA LEU A 74 3.70 -17.14 -7.71
C LEU A 74 3.29 -17.05 -9.18
N THR A 75 2.29 -17.84 -9.58
CA THR A 75 1.75 -17.85 -10.95
C THR A 75 1.22 -16.46 -11.33
N TYR A 76 0.53 -15.79 -10.41
CA TYR A 76 0.05 -14.44 -10.61
C TYR A 76 1.19 -13.45 -10.88
N LEU A 77 2.23 -13.45 -10.02
CA LEU A 77 3.39 -12.59 -10.20
C LEU A 77 4.08 -12.82 -11.55
N GLN A 78 4.32 -14.09 -11.91
CA GLN A 78 4.98 -14.44 -13.16
C GLN A 78 4.15 -14.07 -14.39
N THR A 79 2.84 -14.28 -14.35
CA THR A 79 1.95 -14.03 -15.49
C THR A 79 1.70 -12.54 -15.70
N HIS A 80 1.54 -11.76 -14.63
CA HIS A 80 1.17 -10.35 -14.73
C HIS A 80 2.37 -9.40 -14.72
N TYR A 81 3.48 -9.79 -14.10
CA TYR A 81 4.64 -8.93 -13.87
C TYR A 81 5.96 -9.50 -14.41
N GLY A 82 5.99 -10.80 -14.76
CA GLY A 82 7.20 -11.44 -15.27
C GLY A 82 8.20 -11.80 -14.17
N SER A 83 9.47 -12.00 -14.55
CA SER A 83 10.55 -12.46 -13.66
C SER A 83 11.19 -11.36 -12.82
N ASN A 84 11.13 -10.11 -13.29
CA ASN A 84 11.81 -8.97 -12.67
C ASN A 84 10.91 -8.30 -11.63
N VAL A 85 10.64 -9.02 -10.54
CA VAL A 85 9.71 -8.57 -9.51
C VAL A 85 10.28 -8.71 -8.10
N ALA A 86 10.06 -7.67 -7.30
CA ALA A 86 10.23 -7.69 -5.87
C ALA A 86 8.89 -7.50 -5.16
N VAL A 87 8.60 -8.32 -4.16
CA VAL A 87 7.43 -8.16 -3.29
C VAL A 87 7.89 -7.63 -1.94
N VAL A 88 7.21 -6.61 -1.41
CA VAL A 88 7.56 -6.02 -0.11
C VAL A 88 6.36 -6.12 0.83
N PHE A 89 6.51 -6.88 1.91
CA PHE A 89 5.46 -7.05 2.91
C PHE A 89 5.60 -6.08 4.08
N ASP A 90 4.46 -5.75 4.71
CA ASP A 90 4.42 -5.11 6.02
C ASP A 90 5.12 -5.98 7.08
N GLY A 91 5.63 -5.29 8.09
CA GLY A 91 6.15 -5.90 9.31
C GLY A 91 5.14 -5.90 10.45
N TYR A 92 5.29 -6.90 11.31
CA TYR A 92 4.48 -7.09 12.51
C TYR A 92 5.44 -7.43 13.64
N PRO A 93 6.12 -6.42 14.23
CA PRO A 93 6.99 -6.67 15.37
C PRO A 93 6.16 -7.29 16.50
N SER A 94 6.70 -8.26 17.24
CA SER A 94 6.06 -8.74 18.46
C SER A 94 6.02 -7.66 19.56
N ASP A 95 6.97 -6.73 19.49
CA ASP A 95 7.29 -5.78 20.56
C ASP A 95 6.77 -4.38 20.22
N VAL A 96 5.72 -4.26 19.41
CA VAL A 96 5.19 -2.96 19.02
C VAL A 96 4.76 -2.23 20.29
N ASN A 97 5.42 -1.10 20.57
CA ASN A 97 4.89 -0.12 21.49
C ASN A 97 3.42 0.12 21.09
N GLU A 98 2.50 -0.02 22.03
CA GLU A 98 1.06 0.27 21.83
C GLU A 98 0.82 1.67 21.22
N ASN A 99 1.85 2.54 21.27
CA ASN A 99 1.91 3.90 20.74
C ASN A 99 2.33 4.04 19.25
N SER A 100 2.44 2.98 18.45
CA SER A 100 2.65 3.12 16.99
C SER A 100 1.45 3.82 16.34
N ALA A 101 1.70 4.70 15.38
CA ALA A 101 0.65 5.38 14.62
C ALA A 101 -0.24 4.40 13.82
N LYS A 102 0.22 3.16 13.58
CA LYS A 102 -0.57 2.08 12.97
C LYS A 102 -1.43 1.29 13.96
N SER A 103 -1.12 1.30 15.25
CA SER A 103 -1.82 0.48 16.26
C SER A 103 -3.33 0.76 16.30
N ALA A 104 -3.72 2.04 16.27
CA ALA A 104 -5.13 2.43 16.28
C ALA A 104 -5.89 1.90 15.05
N GLU A 105 -5.30 2.00 13.85
CA GLU A 105 -5.91 1.49 12.62
C GLU A 105 -5.93 -0.05 12.57
N ARG A 106 -4.91 -0.71 13.13
CA ARG A 106 -4.87 -2.17 13.29
C ARG A 106 -5.98 -2.68 14.22
N ILE A 107 -6.11 -2.08 15.40
CA ILE A 107 -7.16 -2.41 16.39
C ILE A 107 -8.55 -2.19 15.79
N ARG A 108 -8.76 -1.06 15.10
CA ARG A 108 -10.03 -0.77 14.42
C ARG A 108 -10.41 -1.87 13.41
N ARG A 109 -9.45 -2.36 12.62
CA ARG A 109 -9.68 -3.43 11.64
C ARG A 109 -9.91 -4.80 12.31
N ALA A 110 -9.14 -5.11 13.34
CA ALA A 110 -9.27 -6.36 14.09
C ALA A 110 -10.66 -6.48 14.74
N ASN A 111 -11.18 -5.38 15.28
CA ASN A 111 -12.52 -5.34 15.90
C ASN A 111 -13.67 -5.55 14.89
N LEU A 112 -13.44 -5.31 13.59
CA LEU A 112 -14.45 -5.51 12.55
C LEU A 112 -14.53 -6.97 12.05
N HIS A 113 -13.43 -7.72 12.15
CA HIS A 113 -13.29 -9.03 11.53
C HIS A 113 -12.51 -9.97 12.47
N SER A 114 -13.10 -10.33 13.61
CA SER A 114 -12.45 -11.24 14.54
C SER A 114 -12.47 -12.67 13.99
N SER A 115 -11.29 -13.27 13.84
CA SER A 115 -11.11 -14.70 13.60
C SER A 115 -10.18 -15.30 14.67
N HIS A 116 -10.31 -16.59 14.93
CA HIS A 116 -9.43 -17.31 15.85
C HIS A 116 -8.03 -17.47 15.22
N GLU A 117 -7.01 -17.65 16.07
CA GLU A 117 -5.68 -18.03 15.59
C GLU A 117 -5.75 -19.45 15.01
N ILE A 118 -5.20 -19.63 13.81
CA ILE A 118 -5.18 -20.89 13.08
C ILE A 118 -3.72 -21.33 12.98
N ILE A 119 -3.43 -22.53 13.47
CA ILE A 119 -2.13 -23.19 13.29
C ILE A 119 -2.23 -24.08 12.06
N PHE A 120 -1.35 -23.84 11.08
CA PHE A 120 -1.39 -24.53 9.80
C PHE A 120 0.01 -24.81 9.25
N ASN A 121 0.06 -25.70 8.27
CA ASN A 121 1.23 -25.97 7.44
C ASN A 121 0.83 -25.90 5.95
N GLU A 122 1.78 -26.21 5.07
CA GLU A 122 1.64 -26.15 3.61
C GLU A 122 0.45 -26.98 3.08
N VAL A 123 0.18 -28.14 3.69
CA VAL A 123 -0.89 -29.06 3.26
C VAL A 123 -2.26 -28.77 3.89
N THR A 124 -2.33 -27.81 4.82
CA THR A 124 -3.59 -27.45 5.50
C THR A 124 -4.48 -26.61 4.57
N CYS A 125 -5.77 -26.91 4.54
CA CYS A 125 -6.77 -26.09 3.84
C CYS A 125 -7.34 -25.03 4.80
N PRO A 126 -7.48 -23.75 4.39
CA PRO A 126 -8.13 -22.74 5.22
C PRO A 126 -9.58 -23.10 5.52
N GLU A 127 -9.95 -23.15 6.80
CA GLU A 127 -11.33 -23.42 7.25
C GLU A 127 -12.23 -22.19 7.20
N THR A 128 -11.64 -20.99 7.23
CA THR A 128 -12.34 -19.71 7.19
C THR A 128 -12.15 -19.01 5.84
N SER A 129 -12.96 -17.98 5.58
CA SER A 129 -12.74 -17.14 4.39
C SER A 129 -11.37 -16.45 4.46
N GLN A 130 -10.84 -16.06 3.30
CA GLN A 130 -9.59 -15.33 3.19
C GLN A 130 -9.64 -14.01 3.98
N GLU A 131 -10.76 -13.29 3.92
CA GLU A 131 -10.95 -12.02 4.62
C GLU A 131 -10.88 -12.21 6.14
N GLN A 132 -11.57 -13.22 6.66
CA GLN A 132 -11.53 -13.57 8.09
C GLN A 132 -10.13 -14.03 8.51
N PHE A 133 -9.47 -14.84 7.68
CA PHE A 133 -8.12 -15.31 7.95
C PHE A 133 -7.11 -14.16 8.02
N LEU A 134 -7.11 -13.27 7.01
CA LEU A 134 -6.17 -12.15 6.90
C LEU A 134 -6.46 -11.00 7.88
N ALA A 135 -7.66 -10.97 8.47
CA ALA A 135 -8.01 -10.00 9.50
C ALA A 135 -7.34 -10.30 10.86
N ASN A 136 -7.04 -11.57 11.15
CA ASN A 136 -6.27 -11.94 12.33
C ASN A 136 -4.77 -11.72 12.06
N GLU A 137 -4.13 -10.85 12.85
CA GLU A 137 -2.73 -10.49 12.65
C GLU A 137 -1.78 -11.70 12.77
N ARG A 138 -2.02 -12.61 13.72
CA ARG A 138 -1.17 -13.80 13.91
C ARG A 138 -1.25 -14.73 12.70
N ASN A 139 -2.46 -14.94 12.17
CA ASN A 139 -2.67 -15.73 10.96
C ASN A 139 -1.97 -15.08 9.76
N LYS A 140 -2.10 -13.75 9.63
CA LYS A 140 -1.47 -12.97 8.57
C LYS A 140 0.05 -13.05 8.64
N VAL A 141 0.65 -12.93 9.84
CA VAL A 141 2.11 -13.07 10.05
C VAL A 141 2.58 -14.46 9.62
N ARG A 142 1.94 -15.51 10.14
CA ARG A 142 2.28 -16.90 9.78
C ARG A 142 2.19 -17.13 8.27
N PHE A 143 1.17 -16.56 7.63
CA PHE A 143 0.97 -16.70 6.19
C PHE A 143 2.01 -15.92 5.37
N ILE A 144 2.34 -14.69 5.77
CA ILE A 144 3.42 -13.91 5.15
C ILE A 144 4.74 -14.66 5.26
N ASP A 145 5.05 -15.27 6.40
CA ASP A 145 6.27 -16.05 6.60
C ASP A 145 6.33 -17.27 5.67
N LEU A 146 5.22 -17.99 5.53
CA LEU A 146 5.11 -19.13 4.60
C LEU A 146 5.28 -18.65 3.15
N LEU A 147 4.54 -17.63 2.74
CA LEU A 147 4.54 -17.10 1.38
C LEU A 147 5.91 -16.53 1.00
N LYS A 148 6.56 -15.81 1.91
CA LYS A 148 7.92 -15.28 1.72
C LYS A 148 8.91 -16.39 1.42
N LYS A 149 8.94 -17.45 2.24
CA LYS A 149 9.82 -18.61 2.02
C LYS A 149 9.53 -19.28 0.68
N PHE A 150 8.25 -19.45 0.36
CA PHE A 150 7.81 -20.04 -0.90
C PHE A 150 8.28 -19.23 -2.12
N LEU A 151 8.03 -17.92 -2.12
CA LEU A 151 8.42 -17.01 -3.21
C LEU A 151 9.96 -16.93 -3.35
N GLN A 152 10.69 -16.86 -2.24
CA GLN A 152 12.15 -16.85 -2.25
C GLN A 152 12.73 -18.15 -2.83
N LYS A 153 12.15 -19.31 -2.50
CA LYS A 153 12.53 -20.61 -3.10
C LYS A 153 12.29 -20.64 -4.61
N ALA A 154 11.32 -19.87 -5.09
CA ALA A 154 11.05 -19.67 -6.51
C ALA A 154 11.85 -18.52 -7.15
N ASN A 155 12.92 -18.04 -6.50
CA ASN A 155 13.79 -16.95 -6.93
C ASN A 155 13.11 -15.57 -7.09
N VAL A 156 11.95 -15.37 -6.46
CA VAL A 156 11.33 -14.03 -6.36
C VAL A 156 12.02 -13.24 -5.25
N THR A 157 12.35 -11.98 -5.53
CA THR A 157 12.90 -11.09 -4.49
C THR A 157 11.79 -10.75 -3.50
N VAL A 158 11.99 -11.04 -2.22
CA VAL A 158 11.03 -10.67 -1.16
C VAL A 158 11.72 -9.87 -0.07
N LYS A 159 11.14 -8.72 0.28
CA LYS A 159 11.53 -7.90 1.42
C LYS A 159 10.37 -7.78 2.40
N GLN A 160 10.69 -7.41 3.63
CA GLN A 160 9.70 -7.18 4.67
C GLN A 160 10.14 -5.97 5.50
N ALA A 161 9.21 -5.04 5.73
CA ALA A 161 9.47 -3.89 6.57
C ALA A 161 9.42 -4.25 8.05
N VAL A 162 9.83 -3.31 8.91
CA VAL A 162 9.69 -3.45 10.36
C VAL A 162 8.22 -3.25 10.77
N GLU A 163 7.57 -2.22 10.23
CA GLU A 163 6.13 -1.99 10.41
C GLU A 163 5.45 -1.73 9.06
N ASP A 164 5.64 -0.53 8.51
CA ASP A 164 5.02 -0.10 7.27
C ASP A 164 5.90 -0.36 6.05
N ALA A 165 5.38 -1.06 5.05
CA ALA A 165 6.07 -1.33 3.80
C ALA A 165 6.19 -0.12 2.88
N ASP A 166 5.34 0.91 3.03
CA ASP A 166 5.22 2.00 2.07
C ASP A 166 6.56 2.68 1.72
N LEU A 167 7.36 3.01 2.74
CA LEU A 167 8.68 3.61 2.52
C LEU A 167 9.65 2.60 1.87
N LEU A 168 9.69 1.36 2.37
CA LEU A 168 10.60 0.32 1.87
C LEU A 168 10.31 -0.06 0.42
N ILE A 169 9.03 -0.01 0.00
CA ILE A 169 8.60 -0.19 -1.39
C ILE A 169 9.25 0.88 -2.27
N VAL A 170 9.10 2.15 -1.90
CA VAL A 170 9.62 3.28 -2.68
C VAL A 170 11.15 3.27 -2.69
N GLU A 171 11.80 3.04 -1.54
CA GLU A 171 13.26 2.93 -1.46
C GLU A 171 13.80 1.79 -2.33
N THR A 172 13.11 0.65 -2.34
CA THR A 172 13.48 -0.48 -3.20
C THR A 172 13.40 -0.09 -4.67
N ALA A 173 12.32 0.55 -5.10
CA ALA A 173 12.18 1.05 -6.47
C ALA A 173 13.28 2.05 -6.84
N VAL A 174 13.59 3.00 -5.95
CA VAL A 174 14.64 4.00 -6.18
C VAL A 174 16.04 3.36 -6.24
N SER A 175 16.30 2.33 -5.45
CA SER A 175 17.62 1.67 -5.38
C SER A 175 18.01 0.96 -6.67
N VAL A 176 17.03 0.46 -7.45
CA VAL A 176 17.29 -0.31 -8.67
C VAL A 176 17.12 0.50 -9.96
N LYS A 177 16.83 1.82 -9.85
CA LYS A 177 16.55 2.72 -10.99
C LYS A 177 17.58 2.77 -12.09
N SER A 178 18.85 2.53 -11.80
CA SER A 178 19.92 2.57 -12.79
C SER A 178 20.12 1.24 -13.52
N GLN A 179 19.43 0.18 -13.09
CA GLN A 179 19.59 -1.18 -13.61
C GLN A 179 18.52 -1.55 -14.65
N TYR A 180 17.43 -0.78 -14.72
CA TYR A 180 16.25 -1.09 -15.51
C TYR A 180 15.78 0.12 -16.32
N ASP A 181 15.18 -0.14 -17.47
CA ASP A 181 14.62 0.87 -18.36
C ASP A 181 13.46 1.58 -17.67
N ASN A 182 12.58 0.82 -17.02
CA ASN A 182 11.45 1.34 -16.23
C ASN A 182 11.25 0.56 -14.95
N ILE A 183 10.76 1.27 -13.94
CA ILE A 183 10.39 0.71 -12.65
C ILE A 183 8.96 1.09 -12.31
N PHE A 184 8.20 0.09 -11.90
CA PHE A 184 6.81 0.24 -11.51
C PHE A 184 6.62 -0.13 -10.04
N VAL A 185 6.15 0.83 -9.24
CA VAL A 185 5.60 0.56 -7.91
C VAL A 185 4.14 0.17 -8.09
N VAL A 186 3.76 -1.04 -7.69
CA VAL A 186 2.41 -1.59 -7.87
C VAL A 186 1.67 -1.60 -6.54
N GLY A 187 0.49 -0.97 -6.50
CA GLY A 187 -0.37 -0.96 -5.32
C GLY A 187 -1.67 -0.20 -5.54
N GLU A 188 -2.46 -0.01 -4.48
CA GLU A 188 -3.72 0.76 -4.51
C GLU A 188 -3.61 2.13 -3.82
N GLY A 189 -2.74 2.24 -2.81
CA GLY A 189 -2.64 3.40 -1.94
C GLY A 189 -2.11 4.64 -2.65
N ILE A 190 -2.75 5.79 -2.37
CA ILE A 190 -2.22 7.10 -2.80
C ILE A 190 -0.90 7.44 -2.11
N ASP A 191 -0.70 6.90 -0.90
CA ASP A 191 0.49 7.10 -0.08
C ASP A 191 1.76 6.71 -0.85
N LEU A 192 1.74 5.59 -1.58
CA LEU A 192 2.82 5.16 -2.48
C LEU A 192 3.10 6.17 -3.61
N SER A 193 2.06 6.70 -4.26
CA SER A 193 2.24 7.70 -5.31
C SER A 193 2.82 9.00 -4.77
N VAL A 194 2.38 9.43 -3.58
CA VAL A 194 2.86 10.64 -2.90
C VAL A 194 4.32 10.47 -2.46
N LEU A 195 4.65 9.34 -1.84
CA LEU A 195 6.02 9.01 -1.43
C LEU A 195 6.95 8.93 -2.64
N LEU A 196 6.52 8.28 -3.73
CA LEU A 196 7.30 8.17 -4.96
C LEU A 196 7.58 9.56 -5.56
N THR A 197 6.57 10.43 -5.67
CA THR A 197 6.75 11.81 -6.15
C THR A 197 7.64 12.65 -5.22
N GLY A 198 7.50 12.48 -3.90
CA GLY A 198 8.24 13.25 -2.91
C GLY A 198 9.71 12.84 -2.77
N LEU A 199 10.00 11.54 -2.79
CA LEU A 199 11.34 10.97 -2.55
C LEU A 199 12.16 10.81 -3.83
N ALA A 200 11.50 10.71 -4.99
CA ALA A 200 12.16 10.58 -6.29
C ALA A 200 11.64 11.60 -7.31
N PRO A 201 11.69 12.91 -7.00
CA PRO A 201 11.15 13.92 -7.90
C PRO A 201 11.90 13.93 -9.24
N MET A 202 11.16 14.15 -10.33
CA MET A 202 11.70 14.30 -11.69
C MET A 202 12.50 13.08 -12.18
N LYS A 203 12.10 11.87 -11.77
CA LYS A 203 12.68 10.63 -12.29
C LYS A 203 11.78 10.07 -13.40
N GLU A 204 12.34 10.03 -14.60
CA GLU A 204 11.63 9.70 -15.84
C GLU A 204 11.30 8.20 -15.98
N ASN A 205 12.03 7.32 -15.28
CA ASN A 205 11.82 5.88 -15.36
C ASN A 205 11.09 5.27 -14.15
N LEU A 206 10.55 6.09 -13.25
CA LEU A 206 9.82 5.65 -12.06
C LEU A 206 8.33 5.98 -12.18
N TYR A 207 7.52 4.94 -11.99
CA TYR A 207 6.08 5.04 -12.13
C TYR A 207 5.35 4.33 -11.01
N PHE A 208 4.22 4.90 -10.58
CA PHE A 208 3.24 4.22 -9.77
C PHE A 208 2.15 3.63 -10.66
N ARG A 209 2.01 2.30 -10.64
CA ARG A 209 0.96 1.55 -11.31
C ARG A 209 -0.15 1.27 -10.31
N LYS A 210 -1.18 2.10 -10.35
CA LYS A 210 -2.40 1.91 -9.57
C LYS A 210 -3.20 0.76 -10.17
N CYS A 211 -3.36 -0.32 -9.42
CA CYS A 211 -4.17 -1.43 -9.87
C CYS A 211 -5.65 -1.05 -9.98
N GLY A 212 -6.27 -1.44 -11.08
CA GLY A 212 -7.70 -1.35 -11.27
C GLY A 212 -8.45 -2.37 -10.40
N LYS A 213 -9.69 -2.04 -10.04
CA LYS A 213 -10.64 -2.98 -9.46
C LYS A 213 -11.53 -3.53 -10.57
N GLU A 214 -11.73 -4.85 -10.56
CA GLU A 214 -12.62 -5.55 -11.49
C GLU A 214 -12.31 -5.23 -12.97
N ARG A 215 -13.23 -4.55 -13.67
CA ARG A 215 -13.15 -4.21 -15.10
C ARG A 215 -12.44 -2.89 -15.37
N THR A 216 -11.99 -2.17 -14.33
CA THR A 216 -11.22 -0.94 -14.53
C THR A 216 -9.77 -1.31 -14.88
N PRO A 217 -9.19 -0.72 -15.95
CA PRO A 217 -7.80 -0.95 -16.28
C PRO A 217 -6.89 -0.30 -15.23
N ASP A 218 -5.66 -0.78 -15.18
CA ASP A 218 -4.62 -0.15 -14.38
C ASP A 218 -4.36 1.28 -14.86
N VAL A 219 -4.02 2.17 -13.92
CA VAL A 219 -3.69 3.56 -14.21
C VAL A 219 -2.25 3.83 -13.81
N LEU A 220 -1.51 4.46 -14.70
CA LEU A 220 -0.10 4.77 -14.47
C LEU A 220 0.07 6.24 -14.09
N TYR A 221 0.96 6.51 -13.14
CA TYR A 221 1.31 7.86 -12.70
C TYR A 221 2.84 7.99 -12.63
N SER A 222 3.43 8.94 -13.35
CA SER A 222 4.87 9.24 -13.25
C SER A 222 5.15 10.08 -12.00
N THR A 223 6.41 10.16 -11.60
CA THR A 223 6.85 11.07 -10.52
C THR A 223 6.53 12.55 -10.80
N THR A 224 6.35 12.90 -12.08
CA THR A 224 6.06 14.25 -12.58
C THR A 224 4.58 14.51 -12.85
N SER A 225 3.72 13.51 -12.64
CA SER A 225 2.29 13.60 -13.00
C SER A 225 1.45 14.48 -12.07
N PHE A 226 1.99 14.94 -10.94
CA PHE A 226 1.31 15.87 -10.05
C PHE A 226 1.12 17.24 -10.73
N LYS A 227 -0.13 17.66 -10.91
CA LYS A 227 -0.53 18.80 -11.77
C LYS A 227 -0.05 20.17 -11.27
N TYR A 228 0.26 20.29 -9.98
CA TYR A 228 0.46 21.58 -9.33
C TYR A 228 1.94 21.93 -9.18
N LYS A 229 2.24 23.23 -9.25
CA LYS A 229 3.61 23.80 -9.19
C LYS A 229 4.39 23.38 -7.94
N PHE A 230 3.71 22.98 -6.87
CA PHE A 230 4.30 22.61 -5.58
C PHE A 230 4.47 21.10 -5.40
N SER A 231 4.81 20.35 -6.46
CA SER A 231 5.11 18.91 -6.37
C SER A 231 6.20 18.58 -5.34
N ARG A 232 7.15 19.49 -5.13
CA ARG A 232 8.18 19.38 -4.07
C ARG A 232 7.60 19.42 -2.64
N MET A 233 6.41 19.99 -2.46
CA MET A 233 5.72 20.05 -1.18
C MET A 233 4.66 18.96 -1.04
N ILE A 234 4.63 17.95 -1.91
CA ILE A 234 3.56 16.95 -1.91
C ILE A 234 3.44 16.19 -0.59
N LEU A 235 4.57 15.89 0.08
CA LEU A 235 4.58 15.25 1.39
C LEU A 235 3.92 16.15 2.45
N PHE A 236 4.23 17.45 2.42
CA PHE A 236 3.60 18.44 3.29
C PHE A 236 2.11 18.56 3.01
N ILE A 237 1.71 18.69 1.73
CA ILE A 237 0.31 18.78 1.33
C ILE A 237 -0.44 17.54 1.79
N HIS A 238 0.12 16.35 1.61
CA HIS A 238 -0.50 15.08 1.99
C HIS A 238 -0.70 14.96 3.50
N ALA A 239 0.31 15.34 4.29
CA ALA A 239 0.22 15.36 5.75
C ALA A 239 -0.74 16.45 6.27
N PHE A 240 -0.66 17.66 5.71
CA PHE A 240 -1.48 18.80 6.16
C PHE A 240 -2.97 18.65 5.81
N SER A 241 -3.26 18.01 4.67
CA SER A 241 -4.63 17.72 4.23
C SER A 241 -5.24 16.45 4.87
N GLY A 242 -4.53 15.83 5.81
CA GLY A 242 -4.91 14.59 6.48
C GLY A 242 -4.42 13.33 5.76
N CYS A 243 -3.60 12.52 6.42
CA CYS A 243 -3.15 11.20 5.97
C CYS A 243 -3.54 10.11 6.99
N ASP A 244 -2.84 8.97 7.01
CA ASP A 244 -3.07 7.96 8.05
C ASP A 244 -2.77 8.47 9.45
N THR A 245 -1.68 9.22 9.58
CA THR A 245 -1.10 9.66 10.84
C THR A 245 -1.50 11.09 11.23
N SER A 246 -2.23 11.81 10.36
CA SER A 246 -2.69 13.17 10.62
C SER A 246 -4.17 13.36 10.29
N SER A 247 -4.81 14.27 11.02
CA SER A 247 -6.19 14.65 10.72
C SER A 247 -6.29 15.60 9.53
N ALA A 248 -7.38 15.51 8.79
CA ALA A 248 -7.81 16.60 7.91
C ALA A 248 -8.39 17.76 8.74
N LEU A 249 -8.28 18.98 8.24
CA LEU A 249 -8.92 20.15 8.84
C LEU A 249 -10.41 20.17 8.50
N PHE A 250 -11.24 20.63 9.43
CA PHE A 250 -12.68 20.77 9.22
C PHE A 250 -12.96 21.66 7.99
N GLY A 251 -13.74 21.13 7.04
CA GLY A 251 -14.03 21.82 5.78
C GLY A 251 -12.86 21.88 4.79
N HIS A 252 -11.70 21.31 5.11
CA HIS A 252 -10.48 21.39 4.29
C HIS A 252 -9.78 20.02 4.18
N GLY A 253 -10.25 19.21 3.22
CA GLY A 253 -9.62 17.94 2.86
C GLY A 253 -8.65 18.06 1.67
N LYS A 254 -8.17 16.93 1.15
CA LYS A 254 -7.21 16.88 0.02
C LYS A 254 -7.62 17.70 -1.21
N LYS A 255 -8.93 17.79 -1.49
CA LYS A 255 -9.48 18.59 -2.60
C LYS A 255 -9.43 20.11 -2.39
N ASN A 256 -9.15 20.61 -1.20
CA ASN A 256 -9.08 22.06 -0.94
C ASN A 256 -7.64 22.57 -0.84
N PHE A 257 -6.66 21.66 -0.74
CA PHE A 257 -5.24 21.98 -0.67
C PHE A 257 -4.46 21.56 -1.91
N ALA A 258 -4.97 20.56 -2.64
CA ALA A 258 -4.39 20.24 -3.93
C ALA A 258 -4.75 21.29 -4.99
N PHE A 259 -5.84 22.04 -4.83
CA PHE A 259 -6.38 22.99 -5.81
C PHE A 259 -5.98 24.43 -5.50
#